data_AF-A0A7I8CZ01-F1
#
_entry.id   AF-A0A7I8CZ01-F1
#
_cell.length_a   1.000
_cell.length_b   1.000
_cell.length_c   1.000
_cell.angle_alpha   90.00
_cell.angle_beta   90.00
_cell.angle_gamma   90.00
#
_symmetry.space_group_name_H-M   'P 1'
#
loop_
_entity.id
_entity.type
_entity.pdbx_description
1 polymer ?
#
loop_
_entity_poly.entity_id
_entity_poly.type
_entity_poly.pdbx_seq_one_letter_code
_entity_poly.pdbx_strand_id
1 'polypeptide(L)' 'MRPKPFGRDIEPACEYCARGKRSSDGKSILCTRKGIMGEKDHCRKFLYDPLKREPRRAPALPSFSEEDFRID' A
#
# COMPACT_ATOMS: atom_id res chain seq x y z
N MET A 1 2.82 26.46 3.76
CA MET A 1 2.08 25.18 3.55
C MET A 1 2.90 24.06 4.18
N ARG A 2 2.41 23.40 5.24
CA ARG A 2 3.14 22.27 5.85
C ARG A 2 3.26 21.14 4.82
N PRO A 3 4.45 20.54 4.60
CA PRO A 3 4.58 19.38 3.73
C PRO A 3 3.69 18.25 4.29
N LYS A 4 2.87 17.64 3.42
CA LYS A 4 2.14 16.43 3.80
C LYS A 4 3.19 15.34 4.07
N PRO A 5 3.22 14.76 5.27
CA PRO A 5 4.05 13.59 5.50
C PRO A 5 3.58 12.49 4.54
N PHE A 6 4.52 11.73 3.99
CA PHE A 6 4.30 10.56 3.12
C PHE A 6 4.04 10.77 1.61
N GLY A 7 4.33 11.96 1.06
CA GLY A 7 4.53 12.14 -0.38
C GLY A 7 3.39 12.87 -1.11
N ARG A 8 3.76 13.63 -2.14
CA ARG A 8 2.81 14.36 -3.02
C ARG A 8 2.39 13.50 -4.23
N ASP A 9 3.26 12.60 -4.68
CA ASP A 9 3.13 11.80 -5.90
C ASP A 9 2.81 10.34 -5.60
N ILE A 10 1.72 10.11 -4.87
CA ILE A 10 1.20 8.76 -4.63
C ILE A 10 0.09 8.53 -5.65
N GLU A 11 0.21 7.45 -6.42
CA GLU A 11 -0.88 6.98 -7.27
C GLU A 11 -2.14 6.81 -6.39
N PRO A 12 -3.34 7.22 -6.83
CA PRO A 12 -4.52 7.06 -6.01
C PRO A 12 -5.10 5.65 -6.16
N ALA A 13 -5.31 4.95 -5.04
CA ALA A 13 -6.05 3.69 -5.00
C ALA A 13 -6.92 3.56 -3.75
N CYS A 14 -8.06 2.90 -3.90
CA CYS A 14 -9.06 2.71 -2.87
C CYS A 14 -8.56 1.86 -1.70
N GLU A 15 -7.57 0.97 -1.92
CA GLU A 15 -6.96 0.13 -0.88
C GLU A 15 -6.38 0.94 0.29
N TYR A 16 -5.73 2.07 0.01
CA TYR A 16 -5.12 2.97 1.00
C TYR A 16 -5.87 4.29 1.12
N CYS A 17 -7.18 4.27 0.82
CA CYS A 17 -8.04 5.42 1.02
C CYS A 17 -8.58 5.43 2.46
N ALA A 18 -8.46 6.56 3.16
CA ALA A 18 -9.02 6.76 4.50
C ALA A 18 -10.53 6.42 4.57
N ARG A 19 -11.26 6.65 3.47
CA ARG A 19 -12.72 6.50 3.36
C ARG A 19 -13.18 5.10 2.95
N GLY A 20 -12.27 4.24 2.50
CA GLY A 20 -12.56 2.88 2.06
C GLY A 20 -12.33 1.86 3.17
N LYS A 21 -13.16 0.81 3.21
CA LYS A 21 -12.97 -0.37 4.07
C LYS A 21 -12.97 -1.63 3.22
N ARG A 22 -12.03 -2.55 3.46
CA ARG A 22 -12.04 -3.86 2.79
C ARG A 22 -13.31 -4.64 3.14
N SER A 23 -13.96 -5.21 2.13
CA SER A 23 -15.06 -6.15 2.31
C SER A 23 -14.55 -7.47 2.93
N SER A 24 -15.47 -8.28 3.45
CA SER A 24 -15.17 -9.65 3.94
C SER A 24 -14.46 -10.49 2.88
N ASP A 25 -14.82 -10.28 1.61
CA ASP A 25 -14.34 -11.09 0.49
C ASP A 25 -12.94 -10.71 0.03
N GLY A 26 -12.36 -9.64 0.60
CA GLY A 26 -11.01 -9.16 0.30
C GLY A 26 -10.80 -8.59 -1.11
N LYS A 27 -11.78 -8.70 -2.01
CA LYS A 27 -11.66 -8.25 -3.42
C LYS A 27 -12.21 -6.86 -3.69
N SER A 28 -12.95 -6.30 -2.74
CA SER A 28 -13.70 -5.07 -2.92
C SER A 28 -13.53 -4.12 -1.75
N ILE A 29 -13.55 -2.84 -2.04
CA ILE A 29 -13.50 -1.75 -1.08
C ILE A 29 -14.88 -1.10 -0.99
N LEU A 30 -15.43 -1.09 0.21
CA LEU A 30 -16.66 -0.38 0.55
C LEU A 30 -16.33 1.09 0.80
N CYS A 31 -16.59 1.94 -0.19
CA CYS A 31 -16.38 3.37 -0.13
C CYS A 31 -17.65 4.09 0.32
N THR A 32 -17.56 4.85 1.41
CA THR A 32 -18.68 5.67 1.93
C THR A 32 -19.19 6.75 0.97
N ARG A 33 -18.47 7.05 -0.12
CA ARG A 33 -18.80 8.11 -1.09
C ARG A 33 -19.27 7.61 -2.46
N LYS A 34 -18.90 6.39 -2.86
CA LYS A 34 -19.18 5.85 -4.21
C LYS A 34 -19.81 4.44 -4.18
N GLY A 35 -19.73 3.72 -3.05
CA GLY A 35 -20.20 2.35 -2.93
C GLY A 35 -19.07 1.34 -3.12
N ILE A 36 -19.35 0.23 -3.79
CA ILE A 36 -18.39 -0.86 -4.01
C ILE A 36 -17.38 -0.45 -5.08
N MET A 37 -16.10 -0.58 -4.76
CA MET A 37 -14.96 -0.21 -5.59
C MET A 37 -13.96 -1.36 -5.66
N GLY A 38 -13.16 -1.44 -6.72
CA GLY A 38 -11.97 -2.29 -6.75
C GLY A 38 -10.86 -1.73 -5.84
N GLU A 39 -9.88 -2.56 -5.51
CA GLU A 39 -8.74 -2.17 -4.66
C GLU A 39 -7.88 -1.08 -5.31
N LYS A 40 -7.59 -1.25 -6.60
CA LYS A 40 -6.76 -0.33 -7.40
C LYS A 40 -7.54 0.82 -8.04
N ASP A 41 -8.86 0.84 -7.89
CA ASP A 41 -9.67 1.94 -8.40
C ASP A 41 -9.46 3.21 -7.58
N HIS A 42 -9.87 4.35 -8.13
CA HIS A 42 -9.96 5.59 -7.36
C HIS A 42 -11.23 6.37 -7.70
N CYS A 43 -11.55 7.33 -6.83
CA CYS A 43 -12.61 8.30 -7.06
C CYS A 43 -12.09 9.71 -6.81
N ARG A 44 -12.82 10.72 -7.31
CA ARG A 44 -12.50 12.14 -7.10
C ARG A 44 -12.45 12.57 -5.62
N LYS A 45 -13.00 11.74 -4.72
CA LYS A 45 -12.96 11.92 -3.26
C LYS A 45 -11.93 10.97 -2.63
N PHE A 46 -10.83 10.66 -3.30
CA PHE A 46 -9.72 9.94 -2.70
C PHE A 46 -9.10 10.77 -1.55
N LEU A 47 -8.67 10.08 -0.49
CA LEU A 47 -7.90 10.66 0.61
C LEU A 47 -6.89 9.62 1.07
N TYR A 48 -5.61 9.90 0.83
CA TYR A 48 -4.54 9.00 1.20
C TYR A 48 -4.47 8.78 2.72
N ASP A 49 -4.41 7.52 3.13
CA ASP A 49 -4.17 7.08 4.49
C ASP A 49 -2.86 6.26 4.53
N PRO A 50 -1.75 6.85 5.01
CA PRO A 50 -0.46 6.17 5.08
C PRO A 50 -0.49 4.88 5.90
N LEU A 51 -1.37 4.79 6.91
CA LEU A 51 -1.45 3.63 7.80
C LEU A 51 -2.11 2.42 7.13
N LYS A 52 -2.87 2.64 6.06
CA LYS A 52 -3.48 1.56 5.27
C LYS A 52 -2.56 1.03 4.18
N ARG A 53 -1.42 1.69 3.94
CA ARG A 53 -0.46 1.23 2.94
C ARG A 53 0.37 0.10 3.54
N GLU A 54 0.25 -1.08 2.96
CA GLU A 54 1.07 -2.23 3.34
C GLU A 54 2.44 -2.11 2.66
N PRO A 55 3.56 -2.00 3.41
CA PRO A 55 4.89 -1.99 2.81
C PRO A 55 5.15 -3.29 2.07
N ARG A 56 5.79 -3.21 0.89
CA ARG A 56 6.24 -4.41 0.20
C ARG A 56 7.22 -5.15 1.11
N ARG A 57 7.02 -6.46 1.25
CA ARG A 57 7.95 -7.32 1.99
C ARG A 57 9.33 -7.17 1.38
N ALA A 58 10.34 -7.04 2.24
CA ALA A 58 11.72 -7.09 1.81
C ALA A 58 11.97 -8.41 1.06
N PRO A 59 12.83 -8.41 0.03
CA PRO A 59 13.24 -9.65 -0.62
C PRO A 59 13.88 -10.60 0.39
N ALA A 60 13.82 -11.90 0.11
CA ALA A 60 14.55 -12.88 0.88
C ALA A 60 16.05 -12.53 0.85
N LEU A 61 16.69 -12.57 2.01
CA LEU A 61 18.14 -12.45 2.07
C LEU A 61 18.76 -13.66 1.37
N PRO A 62 19.85 -13.47 0.62
CA PRO A 62 20.61 -14.59 0.10
C PRO A 62 21.16 -15.44 1.25
N SER A 63 21.19 -16.75 1.04
CA SER A 63 21.88 -17.69 1.92
C SER A 63 23.36 -17.70 1.55
N PHE A 64 24.24 -17.55 2.53
CA PHE A 64 25.69 -17.71 2.35
C PHE A 64 26.19 -18.90 3.16
N SER A 65 27.16 -19.61 2.59
CA SER A 65 27.93 -20.67 3.22
C SER A 65 29.24 -20.10 3.80
N GLU A 66 29.93 -20.85 4.66
CA GLU A 66 31.21 -20.41 5.24
C GLU A 66 32.29 -20.23 4.16
N GLU A 67 32.20 -21.01 3.08
CA GLU A 67 33.06 -20.92 1.90
C GLU A 67 33.00 -19.55 1.23
N ASP A 68 31.83 -18.89 1.21
CA ASP A 68 31.64 -17.58 0.57
C ASP A 68 32.42 -16.44 1.26
N PHE A 69 32.92 -16.69 2.48
CA PHE A 69 33.65 -15.72 3.28
C PHE A 69 35.15 -16.05 3.42
N ARG A 70 35.65 -17.10 2.75
CA ARG A 70 37.09 -17.39 2.74
C ARG A 70 37.80 -16.44 1.79
N ILE A 71 38.90 -15.86 2.27
CA ILE A 71 39.82 -15.05 1.50
C ILE A 71 41.05 -15.94 1.22
N ASP A 72 41.36 -16.13 -0.06
CA ASP A 72 42.62 -16.76 -0.51
C ASP A 72 43.83 -15.84 -0.28
#